data_AF-T1HZT9-F1
#
_entry.id   AF-T1HZT9-F1
#
_cell.length_a   1.000
_cell.length_b   1.000
_cell.length_c   1.000
_cell.angle_alpha   90.00
_cell.angle_beta   90.00
_cell.angle_gamma   90.00
#
_symmetry.space_group_name_H-M   'P 1'
#
loop_
_entity.id
_entity.type
_entity.pdbx_description
1 polymer ?
#
loop_
_entity_poly.entity_id
_entity_poly.type
_entity_poly.pdbx_seq_one_letter_code
_entity_poly.pdbx_strand_id
1 'polypeptide(L)'
;MSLVQPEGSVAYLTNSFTLASLMPKNMDLFYTYRGSLTTPPCSEVVTWIVFPDPLTVSISQIVKFRQLSNRNGYLSDNFRKIQHRGHRRIFVRRFPTVVTTYRNIYRNVSSPLFWGLLLNSV
;
A
#
# COMPACT_ATOMS: atom_id res chain seq x y z
N MET A 1 -1.32 -5.55 -29.66
CA MET A 1 -0.08 -4.96 -29.14
C MET A 1 0.01 -5.31 -27.67
N SER A 2 0.83 -6.29 -27.29
CA SER A 2 0.91 -6.79 -25.92
C SER A 2 1.59 -5.76 -25.02
N LEU A 3 0.88 -5.33 -23.98
CA LEU A 3 1.40 -4.46 -22.91
C LEU A 3 2.45 -5.15 -22.01
N VAL A 4 2.82 -6.40 -22.34
CA VAL A 4 3.79 -7.19 -21.59
C VAL A 4 5.14 -7.00 -22.24
N GLN A 5 5.96 -6.17 -21.60
CA GLN A 5 7.33 -5.95 -22.01
C GLN A 5 8.22 -7.08 -21.46
N PRO A 6 9.34 -7.42 -22.13
CA PRO A 6 10.28 -8.44 -21.67
C PRO A 6 10.78 -8.15 -20.25
N GLU A 7 11.25 -9.18 -19.55
CA GLU A 7 11.94 -9.00 -18.27
C GLU A 7 13.09 -7.98 -18.39
N GLY A 8 13.17 -7.04 -17.44
CA GLY A 8 14.18 -5.97 -17.43
C GLY A 8 13.86 -4.77 -18.32
N SER A 9 12.72 -4.79 -19.01
CA SER A 9 12.22 -3.63 -19.76
C SER A 9 11.77 -2.48 -18.86
N VAL A 10 11.75 -1.29 -19.44
CA VAL A 10 11.27 -0.06 -18.81
C VAL A 10 10.12 0.50 -19.64
N ALA A 11 9.07 0.98 -18.98
CA ALA A 11 7.94 1.65 -19.61
C ALA A 11 7.73 3.01 -18.95
N TYR A 12 7.38 4.01 -19.76
CA TYR A 12 7.03 5.35 -19.29
C TYR A 12 5.51 5.49 -19.25
N LEU A 13 5.00 6.02 -18.15
CA LEU A 13 3.57 6.31 -18.00
C LEU A 13 3.22 7.53 -18.85
N THR A 14 2.28 7.36 -19.78
CA THR A 14 1.81 8.44 -20.66
C THR A 14 0.85 9.40 -19.98
N ASN A 15 0.27 8.97 -18.86
CA ASN A 15 -0.73 9.72 -18.11
C ASN A 15 -0.26 9.89 -16.67
N SER A 16 -0.46 11.09 -16.13
CA SER A 16 -0.24 11.36 -14.72
C SER A 16 -1.44 10.95 -13.88
N PHE A 17 -1.16 10.56 -12.64
CA PHE A 17 -2.16 10.33 -11.60
C PHE A 17 -1.54 10.73 -10.25
N THR A 18 -2.39 10.96 -9.25
CA THR A 18 -1.90 11.26 -7.90
C THR A 18 -1.68 9.95 -7.15
N LEU A 19 -0.63 9.85 -6.33
CA LEU A 19 -0.43 8.64 -5.52
C LEU A 19 -1.62 8.38 -4.57
N ALA A 20 -2.28 9.44 -4.11
CA ALA A 20 -3.49 9.36 -3.31
C ALA A 20 -4.63 8.61 -4.03
N SER A 21 -4.70 8.63 -5.37
CA SER A 21 -5.73 7.89 -6.12
C SER A 21 -5.53 6.37 -6.07
N LEU A 22 -4.35 5.90 -5.63
CA LEU A 22 -4.06 4.48 -5.40
C LEU A 22 -4.28 4.05 -3.95
N MET A 23 -4.72 4.97 -3.09
CA MET A 23 -4.99 4.69 -1.68
C MET A 23 -6.47 4.31 -1.48
N PRO A 24 -6.78 3.53 -0.44
CA PRO A 24 -8.17 3.31 -0.02
C PRO A 24 -8.87 4.62 0.34
N LYS A 25 -10.20 4.63 0.21
CA LYS A 25 -11.02 5.80 0.57
C LYS A 25 -10.90 6.18 2.05
N ASN A 26 -10.77 5.18 2.91
CA ASN A 26 -10.64 5.35 4.35
C ASN A 26 -9.22 5.01 4.78
N MET A 27 -8.47 6.04 5.15
CA MET A 27 -7.12 5.92 5.71
C MET A 27 -7.08 6.17 7.21
N ASP A 28 -8.23 6.44 7.83
CA ASP A 28 -8.31 6.75 9.26
C ASP A 28 -8.02 5.50 10.11
N LEU A 29 -8.30 4.31 9.59
CA LEU A 29 -8.07 3.03 10.25
C LEU A 29 -6.98 2.23 9.55
N PHE A 30 -5.96 1.79 10.28
CA PHE A 30 -4.92 0.88 9.77
C PHE A 30 -4.30 0.02 10.87
N TYR A 31 -3.72 -1.11 10.45
CA TYR A 31 -2.89 -1.95 11.29
C TYR A 31 -1.42 -1.60 11.10
N THR A 32 -0.63 -1.59 12.17
CA THR A 32 0.82 -1.37 12.09
C THR A 32 1.61 -2.31 12.99
N TYR A 33 2.74 -2.78 12.47
CA TYR A 33 3.64 -3.70 13.17
C TYR A 33 5.06 -3.66 12.57
N ARG A 34 6.07 -4.01 13.38
CA ARG A 34 7.44 -4.24 12.90
C ARG A 34 7.55 -5.60 12.22
N GLY A 35 8.17 -5.64 11.05
CA GLY A 35 8.34 -6.85 10.25
C GLY A 35 9.55 -6.75 9.33
N SER A 36 9.56 -7.61 8.32
CA SER A 36 10.64 -7.71 7.34
C SER A 36 10.21 -7.35 5.93
N LEU A 37 11.21 -7.21 5.06
CA LEU A 37 11.03 -7.31 3.62
C LEU A 37 10.38 -8.65 3.24
N THR A 38 9.46 -8.63 2.28
CA THR A 38 8.82 -9.85 1.75
C THR A 38 9.62 -10.51 0.63
N THR A 39 10.76 -9.94 0.27
CA THR A 39 11.74 -10.47 -0.68
C THR A 39 13.12 -10.55 0.00
N PRO A 40 14.02 -11.44 -0.48
CA PRO A 40 15.41 -11.47 -0.01
C PRO A 40 16.05 -10.07 -0.03
N PRO A 41 16.84 -9.69 0.99
CA PRO A 41 17.38 -10.52 2.07
C PRO A 41 16.45 -10.72 3.29
N CYS A 42 15.17 -10.37 3.20
CA CYS A 42 14.18 -10.58 4.29
C CYS A 42 14.53 -9.86 5.61
N SER A 43 15.31 -8.77 5.58
CA SER A 43 15.73 -8.02 6.77
C SER A 43 14.55 -7.46 7.57
N GLU A 44 14.61 -7.57 8.91
CA GLU A 44 13.58 -7.11 9.85
C GLU A 44 13.68 -5.61 10.17
N VAL A 45 13.58 -4.78 9.14
CA VAL A 45 13.79 -3.32 9.23
C VAL A 45 12.54 -2.51 8.85
N VAL A 46 11.40 -3.18 8.62
CA VAL A 46 10.20 -2.55 8.05
C VAL A 46 9.17 -2.28 9.14
N THR A 47 8.58 -1.08 9.15
CA THR A 47 7.32 -0.82 9.85
C THR A 47 6.19 -0.90 8.83
N TRP A 48 5.35 -1.92 8.95
CA TRP A 48 4.21 -2.12 8.06
C TRP A 48 3.04 -1.22 8.44
N ILE A 49 2.34 -0.69 7.43
CA ILE A 49 1.05 -0.01 7.53
C ILE A 49 0.11 -0.73 6.58
N VAL A 50 -0.96 -1.33 7.11
CA VAL A 50 -1.91 -2.13 6.34
C VAL A 50 -3.31 -1.56 6.54
N PHE A 51 -3.90 -1.03 5.48
CA PHE A 51 -5.27 -0.55 5.48
C PHE A 51 -6.25 -1.73 5.37
N PRO A 52 -7.35 -1.75 6.14
CA PRO A 52 -8.36 -2.80 6.08
C PRO A 52 -9.21 -2.72 4.81
N ASP A 53 -9.46 -1.50 4.32
CA ASP A 53 -10.33 -1.26 3.18
C ASP A 53 -9.52 -1.43 1.88
N PRO A 54 -9.93 -2.30 0.94
CA PRO A 54 -9.21 -2.50 -0.31
C PRO A 54 -9.50 -1.41 -1.34
N LEU A 55 -8.58 -1.24 -2.29
CA LEU A 55 -8.84 -0.53 -3.53
C LEU A 55 -9.51 -1.48 -4.54
N THR A 56 -10.68 -1.10 -5.05
CA THR A 56 -11.42 -1.91 -6.03
C THR A 56 -10.78 -1.82 -7.42
N VAL A 57 -10.64 -2.96 -8.08
CA VAL A 57 -10.15 -3.06 -9.47
C VAL A 57 -11.12 -3.90 -10.31
N SER A 58 -11.23 -3.61 -11.60
CA SER A 58 -12.10 -4.35 -12.50
C SER A 58 -11.53 -5.73 -12.82
N ILE A 59 -12.41 -6.67 -13.20
CA ILE A 59 -12.01 -7.99 -13.68
C ILE A 59 -11.08 -7.86 -14.89
N SER A 60 -11.38 -6.96 -15.83
CA SER A 60 -10.55 -6.73 -17.02
C SER A 60 -9.14 -6.21 -16.67
N GLN A 61 -8.98 -5.44 -15.59
CA GLN A 61 -7.67 -5.04 -15.08
C GLN A 61 -6.91 -6.23 -14.49
N ILE A 62 -7.57 -7.05 -13.66
CA ILE A 62 -6.96 -8.26 -13.08
C ILE A 62 -6.48 -9.24 -14.15
N VAL A 63 -7.27 -9.45 -15.21
CA VAL A 63 -6.88 -10.32 -16.32
C VAL A 63 -5.58 -9.84 -16.98
N LYS A 64 -5.39 -8.53 -17.14
CA LYS A 64 -4.14 -7.96 -17.67
C LYS A 64 -2.93 -8.24 -16.77
N PHE A 65 -3.08 -8.14 -15.44
CA PHE A 65 -2.01 -8.49 -14.52
C PHE A 65 -1.64 -9.98 -14.60
N ARG A 66 -2.63 -10.87 -14.73
CA ARG A 66 -2.41 -12.33 -14.84
C ARG A 66 -1.81 -12.77 -16.18
N GLN A 67 -1.78 -11.89 -17.18
CA GLN A 67 -1.16 -12.15 -18.47
C GLN A 67 0.32 -11.73 -18.51
N LEU A 68 0.84 -11.10 -17.46
CA LEU A 68 2.26 -10.76 -17.37
C LEU A 68 3.11 -12.05 -17.35
N SER A 69 4.23 -12.03 -18.07
CA SER A 69 5.13 -13.17 -18.20
C SER A 69 6.58 -12.72 -18.29
N ASN A 70 7.50 -13.63 -17.94
CA ASN A 70 8.93 -13.49 -18.16
C ASN A 70 9.45 -14.72 -18.92
N ARG A 71 10.78 -14.89 -18.97
CA ARG A 71 11.43 -16.04 -19.63
C ARG A 71 11.04 -17.39 -19.04
N ASN A 72 10.55 -17.40 -17.80
CA ASN A 72 10.18 -18.60 -17.05
C ASN A 72 8.66 -18.88 -17.07
N GLY A 73 7.88 -18.14 -17.85
CA GLY A 73 6.43 -18.31 -17.98
C GLY A 73 5.62 -17.15 -17.39
N TYR A 74 4.35 -17.39 -17.08
CA TYR A 74 3.48 -16.37 -16.49
C TYR A 74 3.96 -15.99 -15.07
N LEU A 75 3.93 -14.70 -14.76
CA LEU A 75 4.20 -14.17 -13.43
C LEU A 75 2.98 -14.40 -12.53
N SER A 76 2.79 -15.64 -12.10
CA SER A 76 1.77 -16.04 -11.12
C SER A 76 2.35 -16.18 -9.71
N ASP A 77 1.51 -16.01 -8.70
CA ASP A 77 1.81 -16.27 -7.29
C ASP A 77 3.10 -15.63 -6.76
N ASN A 78 3.39 -14.40 -7.21
CA ASN A 78 4.54 -13.59 -6.81
C ASN A 78 4.39 -12.96 -5.42
N PHE A 79 4.02 -13.77 -4.42
CA PHE A 79 3.85 -13.37 -3.04
C PHE A 79 4.62 -14.30 -2.09
N ARG A 80 5.00 -13.77 -0.93
CA ARG A 80 5.59 -14.57 0.16
C ARG A 80 4.49 -15.21 1.00
N LYS A 81 4.66 -16.48 1.39
CA LYS A 81 3.76 -17.16 2.33
C LYS A 81 3.67 -16.40 3.67
N ILE A 82 2.53 -16.48 4.33
CA ILE A 82 2.33 -15.90 5.67
C ILE A 82 3.37 -16.46 6.63
N GLN A 83 3.97 -15.58 7.43
CA GLN A 83 4.99 -15.94 8.42
C GLN A 83 4.38 -15.99 9.82
N HIS A 84 4.95 -16.81 10.70
CA HIS A 84 4.50 -16.91 12.09
C HIS A 84 4.56 -15.55 12.79
N ARG A 85 3.51 -15.18 13.53
CA ARG A 85 3.44 -13.87 14.22
C ARG A 85 4.50 -13.75 15.32
N GLY A 86 4.81 -14.83 16.02
CA GLY A 86 5.70 -14.81 17.17
C GLY A 86 5.15 -13.91 18.26
N HIS A 87 6.04 -13.20 18.95
CA HIS A 87 5.69 -12.26 20.02
C HIS A 87 5.37 -10.84 19.50
N ARG A 88 5.25 -10.66 18.18
CA ARG A 88 5.00 -9.34 17.59
C ARG A 88 3.61 -8.85 17.97
N ARG A 89 3.56 -7.63 18.48
CA ARG A 89 2.31 -6.89 18.72
C ARG A 89 1.89 -6.18 17.44
N ILE A 90 0.62 -6.33 17.09
CA ILE A 90 -0.02 -5.62 15.99
C ILE A 90 -0.88 -4.54 16.62
N PHE A 91 -0.64 -3.29 16.24
CA PHE A 91 -1.41 -2.16 16.74
C PHE A 91 -2.47 -1.79 15.73
N VAL A 92 -3.68 -1.53 16.22
CA VAL A 92 -4.72 -0.87 15.45
C VAL A 92 -4.61 0.63 15.72
N ARG A 93 -4.47 1.42 14.67
CA ARG A 93 -4.48 2.88 14.74
C ARG A 93 -5.76 3.37 14.08
N ARG A 94 -6.48 4.20 14.82
CA ARG A 94 -7.68 4.89 14.33
C ARG A 94 -7.50 6.38 14.60
N PHE A 95 -7.44 7.18 13.55
CA PHE A 95 -7.57 8.62 13.68
C PHE A 95 -9.06 8.94 13.89
N PRO A 96 -9.39 9.76 14.89
CA PRO A 96 -10.75 10.27 15.00
C PRO A 96 -11.01 11.16 13.79
N THR A 97 -11.99 10.78 12.96
CA THR A 97 -12.45 11.56 11.79
C THR A 97 -12.94 12.96 12.19
N VAL A 98 -13.22 13.19 13.48
CA VAL A 98 -13.59 14.48 14.07
C VAL A 98 -12.96 14.61 15.46
N VAL A 99 -12.01 15.53 15.64
CA VAL A 99 -11.76 16.11 16.98
C VAL A 99 -12.81 17.19 17.16
N THR A 100 -13.83 16.89 17.97
CA THR A 100 -14.85 17.86 18.37
C THR A 100 -14.16 19.07 18.98
N THR A 101 -14.61 20.25 18.59
CA THR A 101 -14.02 21.55 18.86
C THR A 101 -13.79 21.84 20.34
N TYR A 102 -12.52 22.04 20.73
CA TYR A 102 -12.16 23.22 21.52
C TYR A 102 -11.49 24.18 20.54
N ARG A 103 -12.16 25.31 20.22
CA ARG A 103 -11.72 26.42 19.33
C ARG A 103 -11.90 26.33 17.80
N ASN A 104 -12.94 25.68 17.26
CA ASN A 104 -13.32 25.85 15.83
C ASN A 104 -12.19 25.63 14.79
N ILE A 105 -11.22 24.75 15.07
CA ILE A 105 -10.19 24.37 14.10
C ILE A 105 -10.60 23.05 13.45
N TYR A 106 -11.10 23.11 12.22
CA TYR A 106 -11.36 21.92 11.41
C TYR A 106 -10.04 21.38 10.87
N ARG A 107 -9.43 20.40 11.56
CA ARG A 107 -8.30 19.64 11.01
C ARG A 107 -8.84 18.41 10.30
N ASN A 108 -8.89 18.46 8.97
CA ASN A 108 -9.19 17.29 8.16
C ASN A 108 -7.95 16.37 8.12
N VAL A 109 -7.92 15.39 9.01
CA VAL A 109 -6.85 14.36 9.11
C VAL A 109 -6.85 13.38 7.93
N SER A 110 -7.93 13.36 7.14
CA SER A 110 -8.02 12.65 5.86
C SER A 110 -7.27 13.39 4.73
N SER A 111 -6.80 14.62 4.98
CA SER A 111 -6.01 15.38 4.02
C SER A 111 -4.61 14.75 3.86
N PRO A 112 -4.12 14.54 2.61
CA PRO A 112 -2.74 14.12 2.35
C PRO A 112 -1.68 15.02 3.00
N LEU A 113 -2.02 16.29 3.26
CA LEU A 113 -1.16 17.26 3.95
C LEU A 113 -0.88 16.88 5.41
N PHE A 114 -1.80 16.17 6.08
CA PHE A 114 -1.61 15.73 7.46
C PHE A 114 -0.53 14.63 7.56
N TRP A 115 -0.51 13.69 6.61
CA TRP A 115 0.47 12.61 6.55
C TRP A 115 1.89 13.08 6.23
N GLY A 116 2.04 14.13 5.42
CA GLY A 116 3.33 14.75 5.14
C GLY A 116 4.02 15.33 6.39
N LEU A 117 3.28 15.68 7.43
CA LEU A 117 3.84 16.18 8.70
C LEU A 117 4.23 15.04 9.67
N LEU A 118 3.50 13.92 9.66
CA LEU A 118 3.77 12.78 10.52
C LEU A 118 5.03 11.99 10.10
N LEU A 119 5.23 11.80 8.79
CA LEU A 119 6.39 11.06 8.27
C LEU A 119 7.73 11.79 8.44
N ASN A 120 7.71 13.12 8.68
CA ASN A 120 8.91 13.93 8.92
C ASN A 120 9.30 14.02 10.41
N SER A 121 8.63 13.28 11.29
CA SER A 121 8.86 13.30 12.75
C SER A 121 9.30 11.96 13.33
N VAL A 122 9.79 11.05 12.47
CA VAL A 122 10.37 9.75 12.83
C VAL A 122 11.81 9.69 12.38
#